data_AF-A0ABD2HN80-F1
#
_entry.id   AF-A0ABD2HN80-F1
#
_cell.length_a   1.000
_cell.length_b   1.000
_cell.length_c   1.000
_cell.angle_alpha   90.00
_cell.angle_beta   90.00
_cell.angle_gamma   90.00
#
_symmetry.space_group_name_H-M   'P 1'
#
loop_
_entity.id
_entity.type
_entity.pdbx_description
1 polymer ?
#
loop_
_entity_poly.entity_id
_entity_poly.type
_entity_poly.pdbx_seq_one_letter_code
_entity_poly.pdbx_strand_id
1 'polypeptide(L)'
;MVVTSALDDLQRKARLLENEIDAQLISLNKFNPSDALSSYSYNSNQTKGQGKRAVFDSLTTDIENKLSKLSEINDAMRDCFENDMAEFSKTSVQHIVRRHRDILRDYSTEFTRTTSNIGNQLHREELMAIESESSVNNRCKPTDYLLKEHESISSCDRLLNEQISIAMSVKENLYTQSTGLGSVGKRLNQLTKKYPAINHLMNKIRMKKRKDTLILAAVISTCLVLIFFFIMH
;
A
#
# COMPACT_ATOMS: atom_id res chain seq x y z
N MET A 1 -13.13 10.50 32.38
CA MET A 1 -11.91 9.84 32.90
C MET A 1 -12.00 8.31 32.89
N VAL A 2 -13.16 7.71 33.19
CA VAL A 2 -13.34 6.23 33.12
C VAL A 2 -13.40 5.70 31.67
N VAL A 3 -13.96 6.49 30.74
CA VAL A 3 -14.06 6.10 29.31
C VAL A 3 -12.71 6.20 28.60
N THR A 4 -11.86 7.17 28.97
CA THR A 4 -10.51 7.32 28.41
C THR A 4 -9.58 6.18 28.83
N SER A 5 -9.69 5.68 30.07
CA SER A 5 -8.93 4.50 30.51
C SER A 5 -9.41 3.21 29.84
N ALA A 6 -10.72 3.05 29.63
CA ALA A 6 -11.27 1.89 28.91
C ALA A 6 -10.84 1.86 27.43
N LEU A 7 -10.75 3.04 26.80
CA LEU A 7 -10.23 3.19 25.44
C LEU A 7 -8.73 2.85 25.38
N ASP A 8 -7.94 3.35 26.33
CA ASP A 8 -6.50 3.05 26.40
C ASP A 8 -6.25 1.55 26.65
N ASP A 9 -7.08 0.89 27.46
CA ASP A 9 -7.02 -0.56 27.69
C ASP A 9 -7.38 -1.36 26.42
N LEU A 10 -8.41 -0.92 25.68
CA LEU A 10 -8.78 -1.52 24.39
C LEU A 10 -7.67 -1.33 23.34
N GLN A 11 -7.05 -0.15 23.29
CA GLN A 11 -5.92 0.13 22.39
C GLN A 11 -4.70 -0.73 22.74
N ARG A 12 -4.41 -0.92 24.03
CA ARG A 12 -3.32 -1.79 24.46
C ARG A 12 -3.58 -3.24 24.07
N LYS A 13 -4.82 -3.71 24.22
CA LYS A 13 -5.23 -5.06 23.83
C LYS A 13 -5.19 -5.26 22.31
N ALA A 14 -5.61 -4.26 21.52
CA ALA A 14 -5.48 -4.28 20.07
C ALA A 14 -4.01 -4.39 19.63
N ARG A 15 -3.11 -3.56 20.19
CA ARG A 15 -1.68 -3.61 19.87
C ARG A 15 -0.99 -4.93 20.24
N LEU A 16 -1.46 -5.61 21.29
CA LEU A 16 -0.94 -6.93 21.67
C LEU A 16 -1.37 -7.99 20.65
N LEU A 17 -2.64 -7.98 20.24
CA LEU A 17 -3.15 -8.87 19.19
C LEU A 17 -2.50 -8.58 17.83
N GLU A 18 -2.26 -7.32 17.49
CA GLU A 18 -1.53 -6.93 16.28
C GLU A 18 -0.11 -7.50 16.26
N ASN A 19 0.63 -7.38 17.37
CA ASN A 19 1.98 -7.96 17.49
C ASN A 19 1.96 -9.49 17.39
N GLU A 20 0.96 -10.15 17.96
CA GLU A 20 0.81 -11.61 17.85
C GLU A 20 0.46 -12.05 16.42
N ILE A 21 -0.43 -11.31 15.74
CA ILE A 21 -0.79 -11.57 14.34
C ILE A 21 0.43 -11.35 13.44
N ASP A 22 1.22 -10.30 13.67
CA ASP A 22 2.45 -10.04 12.91
C ASP A 22 3.49 -11.16 13.12
N ALA A 23 3.72 -11.59 14.36
CA ALA A 23 4.60 -12.71 14.66
C ALA A 23 4.13 -14.02 14.00
N GLN A 24 2.82 -14.28 13.98
CA GLN A 24 2.25 -15.47 13.34
C GLN A 24 2.24 -15.37 11.82
N LEU A 25 2.01 -14.20 11.23
CA LEU A 25 2.15 -13.98 9.79
C LEU A 25 3.61 -14.15 9.35
N ILE A 26 4.58 -13.67 10.14
CA ILE A 26 5.99 -13.95 9.89
C ILE A 26 6.27 -15.45 9.99
N SER A 27 5.69 -16.16 10.95
CA SER A 27 5.87 -17.62 11.07
C SER A 27 5.21 -18.39 9.93
N LEU A 28 4.06 -17.93 9.43
CA LEU A 28 3.33 -18.50 8.31
C LEU A 28 4.04 -18.21 6.98
N ASN A 29 4.62 -17.01 6.83
CA ASN A 29 5.43 -16.65 5.66
C ASN A 29 6.81 -17.34 5.69
N LYS A 30 7.34 -17.62 6.89
CA LYS A 30 8.50 -18.51 7.10
C LYS A 30 8.17 -19.99 6.92
N PHE A 31 6.90 -20.38 7.07
CA PHE A 31 6.43 -21.72 6.70
C PHE A 31 6.46 -21.81 5.18
N ASN A 32 7.66 -22.03 4.65
CA ASN A 32 7.90 -22.27 3.26
C ASN A 32 7.75 -23.78 3.05
N PRO A 33 6.77 -24.25 2.24
CA PRO A 33 6.58 -25.66 1.92
C PRO A 33 7.87 -26.35 1.42
N SER A 34 8.79 -25.55 0.87
CA SER A 34 10.11 -25.94 0.38
C SER A 34 11.12 -26.34 1.46
N ASP A 35 11.04 -25.80 2.69
CA ASP A 35 12.04 -26.04 3.75
C ASP A 35 11.70 -27.29 4.59
N ALA A 36 10.41 -27.64 4.65
CA ALA A 36 9.93 -28.91 5.20
C ALA A 36 10.42 -30.14 4.39
N LEU A 37 11.06 -29.92 3.23
CA LEU A 37 11.67 -30.96 2.41
C LEU A 37 13.00 -31.48 2.99
N SER A 38 13.72 -30.69 3.79
CA SER A 38 15.06 -31.07 4.28
C SER A 38 15.05 -31.89 5.57
N SER A 39 14.01 -31.73 6.39
CA SER A 39 13.96 -32.34 7.74
C SER A 39 13.26 -33.70 7.82
N TYR A 40 12.58 -34.15 6.77
CA TYR A 40 11.94 -35.47 6.72
C TYR A 40 12.52 -36.33 5.59
N SER A 41 13.74 -36.79 5.84
CA SER A 41 14.35 -37.92 5.12
C SER A 41 13.47 -39.18 5.23
N TYR A 42 13.45 -39.97 4.16
CA TYR A 42 13.19 -41.42 4.12
C TYR A 42 11.87 -41.95 4.73
N ASN A 43 11.16 -42.75 3.94
CA ASN A 43 9.97 -43.55 4.28
C ASN A 43 8.59 -42.88 4.30
N SER A 44 7.61 -43.66 3.85
CA SER A 44 6.17 -43.40 3.69
C SER A 44 5.74 -42.60 2.46
N ASN A 45 5.16 -43.31 1.49
CA ASN A 45 4.69 -42.82 0.19
C ASN A 45 3.19 -42.45 0.15
N GLN A 46 2.46 -42.32 1.27
CA GLN A 46 1.01 -42.06 1.18
C GLN A 46 0.38 -41.07 2.19
N THR A 47 1.17 -40.29 2.94
CA THR A 47 0.59 -39.34 3.94
C THR A 47 1.35 -38.02 4.10
N LYS A 48 2.24 -37.66 3.17
CA LYS A 48 3.13 -36.49 3.33
C LYS A 48 2.48 -35.15 2.96
N GLY A 49 1.55 -35.12 2.02
CA GLY A 49 0.83 -33.91 1.62
C GLY A 49 -0.28 -33.50 2.60
N GLN A 50 -0.98 -34.48 3.19
CA GLN A 50 -2.11 -34.23 4.09
C GLN A 50 -1.68 -33.64 5.44
N GLY A 51 -0.54 -34.06 5.99
CA GLY A 51 -0.01 -33.49 7.23
C GLY A 51 0.40 -32.02 7.07
N LYS A 52 1.04 -31.65 5.96
CA LYS A 52 1.40 -30.26 5.65
C LYS A 52 0.16 -29.36 5.53
N ARG A 53 -0.87 -29.86 4.85
CA ARG A 53 -2.13 -29.16 4.63
C ARG A 53 -2.92 -29.00 5.93
N ALA A 54 -2.97 -30.02 6.78
CA ALA A 54 -3.61 -29.91 8.09
C ALA A 54 -2.92 -28.89 9.03
N VAL A 55 -1.59 -28.80 9.02
CA VAL A 55 -0.84 -27.80 9.80
C VAL A 55 -1.08 -26.39 9.26
N PHE A 56 -1.08 -26.25 7.94
CA PHE A 56 -1.40 -24.98 7.27
C PHE A 56 -2.84 -24.54 7.56
N ASP A 57 -3.81 -25.44 7.44
CA ASP A 57 -5.23 -25.17 7.70
C ASP A 57 -5.43 -24.79 9.18
N SER A 58 -4.78 -25.49 10.12
CA SER A 58 -4.84 -25.15 11.55
C SER A 58 -4.27 -23.75 11.86
N LEU A 59 -3.15 -23.38 11.23
CA LEU A 59 -2.54 -22.06 11.42
C LEU A 59 -3.38 -20.95 10.77
N THR A 60 -3.99 -21.26 9.63
CA THR A 60 -4.93 -20.39 8.91
C THR A 60 -6.16 -20.08 9.78
N THR A 61 -6.79 -21.11 10.37
CA THR A 61 -7.95 -20.94 11.26
C THR A 61 -7.59 -20.17 12.53
N ASP A 62 -6.39 -20.34 13.10
CA ASP A 62 -5.97 -19.56 14.28
C ASP A 62 -5.81 -18.06 13.96
N ILE A 63 -5.23 -17.73 12.80
CA ILE A 63 -5.10 -16.34 12.35
C ILE A 63 -6.48 -15.72 12.04
N GLU A 64 -7.39 -16.47 11.43
CA GLU A 64 -8.78 -16.03 11.20
C GLU A 64 -9.51 -15.73 12.52
N ASN A 65 -9.33 -16.57 13.53
CA ASN A 65 -9.90 -16.34 14.85
C ASN A 65 -9.33 -15.10 15.53
N LYS A 66 -8.02 -14.82 15.37
CA LYS A 66 -7.40 -13.61 15.92
C LYS A 66 -7.78 -12.34 15.16
N LEU A 67 -7.91 -12.41 13.84
CA LEU A 67 -8.43 -11.32 13.01
C LEU A 67 -9.89 -10.99 13.39
N SER A 68 -10.71 -12.01 13.64
CA SER A 68 -12.10 -11.82 14.09
C SER A 68 -12.17 -11.13 15.46
N LYS A 69 -11.36 -11.56 16.43
CA LYS A 69 -11.24 -10.90 17.74
C LYS A 69 -10.74 -9.45 17.64
N LEU A 70 -9.83 -9.17 16.72
CA LEU A 70 -9.33 -7.81 16.48
C LEU A 70 -10.42 -6.93 15.84
N SER A 71 -11.24 -7.49 14.94
CA SER A 71 -12.43 -6.82 14.41
C SER A 71 -13.43 -6.49 15.52
N GLU A 72 -13.77 -7.44 16.39
CA GLU A 72 -14.66 -7.21 17.54
C GLU A 72 -14.16 -6.11 18.48
N ILE A 73 -12.84 -6.05 18.72
CA ILE A 73 -12.22 -4.99 19.54
C ILE A 73 -12.27 -3.64 18.83
N ASN A 74 -12.11 -3.60 17.51
CA ASN A 74 -12.22 -2.38 16.72
C ASN A 74 -13.68 -1.85 16.67
N ASP A 75 -14.64 -2.77 16.58
CA ASP A 75 -16.07 -2.43 16.65
C ASP A 75 -16.46 -1.96 18.06
N ALA A 76 -15.96 -2.60 19.13
CA ALA A 76 -16.15 -2.12 20.51
C ALA A 76 -15.47 -0.76 20.77
N MET A 77 -14.32 -0.50 20.13
CA MET A 77 -13.63 0.80 20.18
C MET A 77 -14.45 1.89 19.48
N ARG A 78 -15.17 1.53 18.41
CA ARG A 78 -16.09 2.40 17.69
C ARG A 78 -17.38 2.67 18.47
N ASP A 79 -17.95 1.66 19.12
CA ASP A 79 -19.17 1.83 19.93
C ASP A 79 -18.91 2.70 21.16
N CYS A 80 -17.75 2.53 21.81
CA CYS A 80 -17.31 3.45 22.87
C CYS A 80 -17.13 4.89 22.38
N PHE A 81 -16.79 5.08 21.09
CA PHE A 81 -16.62 6.39 20.47
C PHE A 81 -17.96 7.05 20.11
N GLU A 82 -18.94 6.32 19.60
CA GLU A 82 -20.26 6.86 19.24
C GLU A 82 -21.05 7.35 20.48
N ASN A 83 -20.75 6.80 21.67
CA ASN A 83 -21.36 7.18 22.94
C ASN A 83 -20.73 8.43 23.62
N ASP A 84 -19.58 8.97 23.16
CA ASP A 84 -18.90 10.11 23.79
C ASP A 84 -19.24 11.46 23.09
N MET A 85 -19.92 12.34 23.82
CA MET A 85 -20.53 13.60 23.33
C MET A 85 -19.59 14.83 23.42
N ALA A 86 -18.28 14.67 23.27
CA ALA A 86 -17.31 15.78 23.34
C ALA A 86 -16.63 16.07 21.98
N GLU A 87 -17.06 17.13 21.30
CA GLU A 87 -16.76 17.46 19.90
C GLU A 87 -15.26 17.60 19.54
N PHE A 88 -14.41 18.00 20.49
CA PHE A 88 -12.97 18.23 20.26
C PHE A 88 -12.09 16.97 20.39
N SER A 89 -12.52 15.95 21.16
CA SER A 89 -11.81 14.66 21.26
C SER A 89 -12.06 13.77 20.02
N LYS A 90 -13.10 14.11 19.24
CA LYS A 90 -13.57 13.27 18.13
C LYS A 90 -12.55 13.10 17.02
N THR A 91 -11.84 14.15 16.63
CA THR A 91 -10.93 14.10 15.46
C THR A 91 -9.71 13.21 15.70
N SER A 92 -9.02 13.36 16.85
CA SER A 92 -7.83 12.55 17.16
C SER A 92 -8.19 11.06 17.32
N VAL A 93 -9.30 10.78 18.01
CA VAL A 93 -9.76 9.41 18.24
C VAL A 93 -10.33 8.77 16.96
N GLN A 94 -10.98 9.54 16.08
CA GLN A 94 -11.37 9.08 14.73
C GLN A 94 -10.17 8.67 13.89
N HIS A 95 -9.07 9.42 13.96
CA HIS A 95 -7.83 9.04 13.27
C HIS A 95 -7.25 7.74 13.80
N ILE A 96 -7.34 7.49 15.11
CA ILE A 96 -6.87 6.24 15.75
C ILE A 96 -7.71 5.05 15.31
N VAL A 97 -9.04 5.15 15.38
CA VAL A 97 -9.96 4.07 14.95
C VAL A 97 -9.79 3.78 13.45
N ARG A 98 -9.68 4.84 12.63
CA ARG A 98 -9.42 4.70 11.19
C ARG A 98 -8.10 3.99 10.93
N ARG A 99 -7.05 4.35 11.67
CA ARG A 99 -5.73 3.69 11.58
C ARG A 99 -5.80 2.21 11.96
N HIS A 100 -6.48 1.85 13.04
CA HIS A 100 -6.66 0.43 13.42
C HIS A 100 -7.46 -0.35 12.37
N ARG A 101 -8.43 0.29 11.71
CA ARG A 101 -9.17 -0.32 10.59
C ARG A 101 -8.29 -0.51 9.35
N ASP A 102 -7.46 0.47 9.01
CA ASP A 102 -6.52 0.36 7.88
C ASP A 102 -5.50 -0.75 8.15
N ILE A 103 -4.96 -0.84 9.37
CA ILE A 103 -4.06 -1.92 9.81
C ILE A 103 -4.73 -3.30 9.74
N LEU A 104 -5.96 -3.44 10.24
CA LEU A 104 -6.73 -4.70 10.15
C LEU A 104 -6.92 -5.11 8.68
N ARG A 105 -7.28 -4.16 7.82
CA ARG A 105 -7.46 -4.40 6.39
C ARG A 105 -6.16 -4.87 5.75
N ASP A 106 -5.05 -4.22 6.04
CA ASP A 106 -3.73 -4.61 5.52
C ASP A 106 -3.38 -6.05 5.96
N TYR A 107 -3.58 -6.40 7.23
CA TYR A 107 -3.38 -7.76 7.72
C TYR A 107 -4.29 -8.80 7.05
N SER A 108 -5.56 -8.48 6.82
CA SER A 108 -6.50 -9.38 6.11
C SER A 108 -6.08 -9.59 4.65
N THR A 109 -5.61 -8.54 3.98
CA THR A 109 -5.12 -8.65 2.60
C THR A 109 -3.83 -9.45 2.50
N GLU A 110 -2.87 -9.22 3.40
CA GLU A 110 -1.61 -9.97 3.43
C GLU A 110 -1.83 -11.42 3.85
N PHE A 111 -2.77 -11.70 4.76
CA PHE A 111 -3.19 -13.06 5.08
C PHE A 111 -3.77 -13.77 3.86
N THR A 112 -4.76 -13.17 3.19
CA THR A 112 -5.39 -13.76 1.98
C THR A 112 -4.36 -14.02 0.88
N ARG A 113 -3.44 -13.08 0.67
CA ARG A 113 -2.36 -13.18 -0.30
C ARG A 113 -1.41 -14.32 0.04
N THR A 114 -0.99 -14.43 1.30
CA THR A 114 -0.05 -15.47 1.74
C THR A 114 -0.72 -16.84 1.72
N THR A 115 -1.97 -16.94 2.15
CA THR A 115 -2.77 -18.18 2.11
C THR A 115 -2.98 -18.66 0.67
N SER A 116 -3.29 -17.75 -0.26
CA SER A 116 -3.40 -18.09 -1.68
C SER A 116 -2.06 -18.53 -2.28
N ASN A 117 -0.96 -17.86 -1.92
CA ASN A 117 0.37 -18.23 -2.40
C ASN A 117 0.79 -19.62 -1.92
N ILE A 118 0.60 -19.93 -0.63
CA ILE A 118 0.92 -21.25 -0.06
C ILE A 118 -0.04 -22.31 -0.59
N GLY A 119 -1.32 -22.00 -0.77
CA GLY A 119 -2.29 -22.90 -1.41
C GLY A 119 -1.89 -23.27 -2.85
N ASN A 120 -1.46 -22.28 -3.65
CA ASN A 120 -0.94 -22.52 -5.00
C ASN A 120 0.34 -23.36 -4.97
N GLN A 121 1.22 -23.14 -3.99
CA GLN A 121 2.45 -23.91 -3.83
C GLN A 121 2.17 -25.37 -3.42
N LEU A 122 1.22 -25.59 -2.51
CA LEU A 122 0.77 -26.93 -2.10
C LEU A 122 0.08 -27.66 -3.27
N HIS A 123 -0.76 -26.97 -4.03
CA HIS A 123 -1.39 -27.55 -5.23
C HIS A 123 -0.35 -27.91 -6.29
N ARG A 124 0.68 -27.06 -6.46
CA ARG A 124 1.81 -27.35 -7.35
C ARG A 124 2.61 -28.56 -6.87
N GLU A 125 2.85 -28.69 -5.56
CA GLU A 125 3.48 -29.89 -4.98
C GLU A 125 2.63 -31.14 -5.17
N GLU A 126 1.31 -31.06 -5.03
CA GLU A 126 0.39 -32.17 -5.25
C GLU A 126 0.40 -32.63 -6.71
N LEU A 127 0.34 -31.70 -7.66
CA LEU A 127 0.44 -32.01 -9.10
C LEU A 127 1.81 -32.60 -9.46
N MET A 128 2.91 -32.08 -8.91
CA MET A 128 4.26 -32.61 -9.13
C MET A 128 4.46 -33.99 -8.48
N ALA A 129 3.84 -34.27 -7.33
CA ALA A 129 3.88 -35.58 -6.71
C ALA A 129 3.18 -36.65 -7.57
N ILE A 130 2.07 -36.29 -8.23
CA ILE A 130 1.36 -37.16 -9.17
C ILE A 130 2.21 -37.42 -10.44
N GLU A 131 2.89 -36.41 -10.98
CA GLU A 131 3.82 -36.59 -12.11
C GLU A 131 4.99 -37.52 -11.74
N SER A 132 5.49 -37.43 -10.50
CA SER A 132 6.59 -38.27 -10.01
C SER A 132 6.20 -39.74 -9.80
N GLU A 133 4.94 -40.07 -9.45
CA GLU A 133 4.47 -41.47 -9.42
C GLU A 133 4.20 -42.03 -10.83
N SER A 134 3.70 -41.21 -11.76
CA SER A 134 3.44 -41.64 -13.14
C SER A 134 4.73 -41.91 -13.95
N SER A 135 5.83 -41.24 -13.60
CA SER A 135 7.12 -41.37 -14.28
C SER A 135 7.94 -42.59 -13.84
N VAL A 136 7.63 -43.22 -12.70
CA VAL A 136 8.31 -44.47 -12.28
C VAL A 136 7.78 -45.68 -13.05
N ASN A 137 6.55 -45.61 -13.58
CA ASN A 137 5.93 -46.72 -14.32
C ASN A 137 5.90 -46.53 -15.84
N ASN A 138 6.20 -45.34 -16.34
CA ASN A 138 6.26 -45.11 -17.78
C ASN A 138 7.72 -45.01 -18.21
N ARG A 139 8.22 -46.05 -18.90
CA ARG A 139 9.34 -45.92 -19.82
C ARG A 139 8.90 -44.97 -20.93
N CYS A 140 8.91 -43.68 -20.64
CA CYS A 140 8.54 -42.61 -21.54
C CYS A 140 9.44 -42.74 -22.77
N LYS A 141 8.85 -43.08 -23.91
CA LYS A 141 9.61 -43.27 -25.14
C LYS A 141 10.28 -41.93 -25.46
N PRO A 142 11.50 -41.90 -26.01
CA PRO A 142 12.17 -40.65 -26.42
C PRO A 142 11.27 -39.74 -27.27
N THR A 143 10.30 -40.33 -27.99
CA THR A 143 9.29 -39.63 -28.78
C THR A 143 8.34 -38.75 -27.96
N ASP A 144 7.93 -39.19 -26.77
CA ASP A 144 6.99 -38.43 -25.93
C ASP A 144 7.69 -37.25 -25.26
N TYR A 145 8.97 -37.40 -24.92
CA TYR A 145 9.82 -36.29 -24.47
C TYR A 145 9.98 -35.23 -25.56
N LEU A 146 10.27 -35.66 -26.80
CA LEU A 146 10.39 -34.76 -27.95
C LEU A 146 9.07 -34.05 -28.27
N LEU A 147 7.93 -34.74 -28.11
CA LEU A 147 6.61 -34.12 -28.31
C LEU A 147 6.32 -33.03 -27.27
N LYS A 148 6.62 -33.32 -25.99
CA LYS A 148 6.50 -32.35 -24.88
C LYS A 148 7.43 -31.15 -25.07
N GLU A 149 8.65 -31.39 -25.55
CA GLU A 149 9.61 -30.32 -25.88
C GLU A 149 9.08 -29.46 -27.03
N HIS A 150 8.54 -30.08 -28.08
CA HIS A 150 7.94 -29.34 -29.20
C HIS A 150 6.74 -28.49 -28.77
N GLU A 151 5.86 -29.02 -27.92
CA GLU A 151 4.74 -28.25 -27.35
C GLU A 151 5.22 -27.08 -26.49
N SER A 152 6.27 -27.29 -25.70
CA SER A 152 6.91 -26.25 -24.89
C SER A 152 7.54 -25.17 -25.77
N ILE A 153 8.22 -25.54 -26.87
CA ILE A 153 8.79 -24.60 -27.85
C ILE A 153 7.69 -23.79 -28.52
N SER A 154 6.60 -24.43 -28.97
CA SER A 154 5.48 -23.75 -29.60
C SER A 154 4.78 -22.77 -28.64
N SER A 155 4.66 -23.16 -27.36
CA SER A 155 4.15 -22.29 -26.31
C SER A 155 5.08 -21.09 -26.06
N CYS A 156 6.39 -21.32 -26.04
CA CYS A 156 7.40 -20.29 -25.86
C CYS A 156 7.40 -19.29 -27.04
N ASP A 157 7.24 -19.77 -28.28
CA ASP A 157 7.15 -18.93 -29.48
C ASP A 157 5.92 -17.99 -29.43
N ARG A 158 4.76 -18.50 -28.97
CA ARG A 158 3.58 -17.66 -28.75
C ARG A 158 3.82 -16.59 -27.68
N LEU A 159 4.44 -16.94 -26.56
CA LEU A 159 4.75 -15.99 -25.47
C LEU A 159 5.77 -14.93 -25.92
N LEU A 160 6.77 -15.31 -26.70
CA LEU A 160 7.74 -14.36 -27.28
C LEU A 160 7.06 -13.39 -28.26
N ASN A 161 6.12 -13.88 -29.08
CA ASN A 161 5.32 -13.02 -29.96
C ASN A 161 4.40 -12.06 -29.18
N GLU A 162 3.90 -12.45 -28.02
CA GLU A 162 3.16 -11.55 -27.15
C GLU A 162 4.08 -10.49 -26.53
N GLN A 163 5.25 -10.89 -26.03
CA GLN A 163 6.22 -9.97 -25.46
C GLN A 163 6.79 -8.99 -26.50
N ILE A 164 7.01 -9.41 -27.75
CA ILE A 164 7.47 -8.50 -28.80
C ILE A 164 6.38 -7.48 -29.14
N SER A 165 5.10 -7.89 -29.13
CA SER A 165 3.96 -6.99 -29.31
C SER A 165 3.86 -5.95 -28.18
N ILE A 166 3.99 -6.39 -26.92
CA ILE A 166 3.99 -5.50 -25.75
C ILE A 166 5.19 -4.55 -25.82
N ALA A 167 6.38 -5.03 -26.14
CA ALA A 167 7.59 -4.20 -26.26
C ALA A 167 7.44 -3.15 -27.38
N MET A 168 6.86 -3.51 -28.53
CA MET A 168 6.55 -2.57 -29.60
C MET A 168 5.54 -1.50 -29.16
N SER A 169 4.47 -1.91 -28.46
CA SER A 169 3.48 -0.97 -27.92
C SER A 169 4.09 -0.02 -26.88
N VAL A 170 4.95 -0.51 -25.97
CA VAL A 170 5.65 0.33 -24.99
C VAL A 170 6.60 1.30 -25.70
N LYS A 171 7.33 0.86 -26.72
CA LYS A 171 8.19 1.74 -27.52
C LYS A 171 7.39 2.86 -28.20
N GLU A 172 6.25 2.55 -28.78
CA GLU A 172 5.36 3.55 -29.40
C GLU A 172 4.79 4.52 -28.36
N ASN A 173 4.35 4.01 -27.21
CA ASN A 173 3.87 4.82 -26.08
C ASN A 173 4.97 5.73 -25.51
N LEU A 174 6.23 5.25 -25.42
CA LEU A 174 7.36 6.08 -24.98
C LEU A 174 7.72 7.14 -26.03
N TYR A 175 7.63 6.83 -27.32
CA TYR A 175 7.87 7.80 -28.39
C TYR A 175 6.82 8.91 -28.41
N THR A 176 5.54 8.56 -28.23
CA THR A 176 4.43 9.54 -28.12
C THR A 176 4.53 10.35 -26.82
N GLN A 177 4.94 9.74 -25.70
CA GLN A 177 5.22 10.46 -24.45
C GLN A 177 6.43 11.39 -24.58
N SER A 178 7.50 10.98 -25.25
CA SER A 178 8.69 11.82 -25.54
C SER A 178 8.33 13.07 -26.33
N THR A 179 7.51 12.93 -27.38
CA THR A 179 6.98 14.07 -28.14
C THR A 179 6.06 14.95 -27.29
N GLY A 180 5.25 14.35 -26.41
CA GLY A 180 4.46 15.04 -25.39
C GLY A 180 5.32 15.87 -24.41
N LEU A 181 6.39 15.30 -23.87
CA LEU A 181 7.35 15.99 -22.99
C LEU A 181 8.05 17.15 -23.70
N GLY A 182 8.37 17.00 -24.98
CA GLY A 182 8.84 18.11 -25.81
C GLY A 182 7.84 19.27 -25.88
N SER A 183 6.54 18.98 -25.94
CA SER A 183 5.49 19.99 -25.91
C SER A 183 5.32 20.66 -24.54
N VAL A 184 5.49 19.90 -23.44
CA VAL A 184 5.50 20.44 -22.08
C VAL A 184 6.72 21.33 -21.86
N GLY A 185 7.90 20.93 -22.35
CA GLY A 185 9.10 21.76 -22.34
C GLY A 185 8.91 23.07 -23.09
N LYS A 186 8.22 23.05 -24.24
CA LYS A 186 7.85 24.27 -24.99
C LYS A 186 6.88 25.15 -24.22
N ARG A 187 5.86 24.57 -23.56
CA ARG A 187 4.91 25.31 -22.70
C ARG A 187 5.59 25.90 -21.46
N LEU A 188 6.51 25.16 -20.84
CA LEU A 188 7.31 25.63 -19.71
C LEU A 188 8.22 26.79 -20.14
N ASN A 189 8.89 26.67 -21.28
CA ASN A 189 9.72 27.76 -21.83
C ASN A 189 8.86 28.99 -22.19
N GLN A 190 7.63 28.81 -22.70
CA GLN A 190 6.67 29.89 -22.89
C GLN A 190 6.24 30.55 -21.55
N LEU A 191 6.05 29.77 -20.48
CA LEU A 191 5.76 30.27 -19.13
C LEU A 191 6.97 31.02 -18.54
N THR A 192 8.19 30.51 -18.72
CA THR A 192 9.44 31.18 -18.33
C THR A 192 9.61 32.50 -19.08
N LYS A 193 9.24 32.56 -20.36
CA LYS A 193 9.19 33.82 -21.14
C LYS A 193 8.11 34.80 -20.65
N LYS A 194 7.06 34.32 -19.96
CA LYS A 194 6.03 35.16 -19.32
C LYS A 194 6.38 35.55 -17.87
N TYR A 195 7.38 34.92 -17.26
CA TYR A 195 7.91 35.26 -15.93
C TYR A 195 8.34 36.74 -15.79
N PRO A 196 8.99 37.40 -16.78
CA PRO A 196 9.25 38.85 -16.70
C PRO A 196 7.98 39.73 -16.69
N ALA A 197 6.84 39.25 -17.21
CA ALA A 197 5.57 39.96 -17.16
C ALA A 197 4.89 39.88 -15.78
N ILE A 198 5.06 38.76 -15.07
CA ILE A 198 4.61 38.61 -13.67
C ILE A 198 5.39 39.56 -12.77
N ASN A 199 6.69 39.76 -13.01
CA ASN A 199 7.49 40.73 -12.25
C ASN A 199 7.00 42.18 -12.48
N HIS A 200 6.52 42.50 -13.69
CA HIS A 200 5.88 43.80 -13.96
C HIS A 200 4.55 43.96 -13.22
N LEU A 201 3.74 42.90 -13.15
CA LEU A 201 2.47 42.91 -12.41
C LEU A 201 2.70 43.02 -10.89
N MET A 202 3.69 42.29 -10.37
CA MET A 202 4.13 42.36 -8.97
C MET A 202 4.65 43.77 -8.62
N ASN A 203 5.41 44.42 -9.51
CA ASN A 203 5.84 45.81 -9.32
C ASN A 203 4.66 46.81 -9.37
N LYS A 204 3.65 46.60 -10.23
CA LYS A 204 2.44 47.44 -10.24
C LYS A 204 1.64 47.33 -8.94
N ILE A 205 1.56 46.13 -8.36
CA ILE A 205 0.91 45.90 -7.07
C ILE A 205 1.69 46.57 -5.92
N ARG A 206 3.02 46.46 -5.91
CA ARG A 206 3.88 47.15 -4.91
C ARG A 206 3.78 48.67 -4.99
N MET A 207 3.64 49.25 -6.19
CA MET A 207 3.49 50.71 -6.35
C MET A 207 2.17 51.25 -5.81
N LYS A 208 1.06 50.49 -5.90
CA LYS A 208 -0.23 50.91 -5.34
C LYS A 208 -0.20 50.93 -3.80
N LYS A 209 0.32 49.87 -3.17
CA LYS A 209 0.52 49.84 -1.70
C LYS A 209 1.42 50.96 -1.19
N ARG A 210 2.48 51.32 -1.94
CA ARG A 210 3.41 52.38 -1.51
C ARG A 210 2.79 53.78 -1.54
N LYS A 211 1.86 54.05 -2.47
CA LYS A 211 1.13 55.33 -2.54
C LYS A 211 0.19 55.50 -1.35
N ASP A 212 -0.56 54.46 -0.98
CA ASP A 212 -1.50 54.51 0.13
C ASP A 212 -0.79 54.75 1.47
N THR A 213 0.37 54.10 1.70
CA THR A 213 1.20 54.34 2.90
C THR A 213 1.78 55.75 2.96
N LEU A 214 2.18 56.32 1.83
CA LEU A 214 2.74 57.68 1.78
C LEU A 214 1.66 58.74 2.07
N ILE A 215 0.46 58.56 1.54
CA ILE A 215 -0.69 59.44 1.82
C ILE A 215 -1.05 59.36 3.30
N LEU A 216 -1.13 58.16 3.88
CA LEU A 216 -1.44 57.98 5.30
C LEU A 216 -0.40 58.67 6.21
N ALA A 217 0.89 58.51 5.91
CA ALA A 217 1.97 59.15 6.67
C ALA A 217 1.94 60.68 6.58
N ALA A 218 1.61 61.24 5.42
CA ALA A 218 1.47 62.68 5.24
C ALA A 218 0.33 63.24 6.09
N VAL A 219 -0.83 62.59 6.10
CA VAL A 219 -2.00 63.02 6.91
C VAL A 219 -1.67 63.00 8.40
N ILE A 220 -1.02 61.93 8.88
CA ILE A 220 -0.61 61.83 10.29
C ILE A 220 0.37 62.95 10.65
N SER A 221 1.38 63.21 9.79
CA SER A 221 2.36 64.27 10.00
C SER A 221 1.71 65.66 10.08
N THR A 222 0.81 65.99 9.14
CA THR A 222 0.09 67.28 9.16
C THR A 222 -0.78 67.44 10.40
N CYS A 223 -1.47 66.36 10.83
CA CYS A 223 -2.30 66.38 12.02
C CYS A 223 -1.48 66.66 13.29
N LEU A 224 -0.31 66.01 13.43
CA LEU A 224 0.59 66.21 14.56
C LEU A 224 1.14 67.64 14.63
N VAL A 225 1.50 68.23 13.49
CA VAL A 225 2.00 69.62 13.43
C VAL A 225 0.92 70.62 13.85
N LEU A 226 -0.33 70.44 13.40
CA LEU A 226 -1.45 71.30 13.80
C LEU A 226 -1.74 71.21 15.30
N ILE A 227 -1.72 70.00 15.87
CA ILE A 227 -1.90 69.80 17.32
C ILE A 227 -0.78 70.50 18.10
N PHE A 228 0.47 70.36 17.65
CA PHE A 228 1.61 71.01 18.31
C PHE A 228 1.49 72.54 18.29
N PHE A 229 1.07 73.11 17.16
CA PHE A 229 0.87 74.56 17.04
C PHE A 229 -0.27 75.07 17.93
N PHE A 230 -1.36 74.29 18.05
CA PHE A 230 -2.47 74.61 18.95
C PHE A 230 -2.10 74.51 20.43
N ILE A 231 -1.20 73.59 20.79
CA ILE A 231 -0.70 73.49 22.18
C ILE A 231 0.26 74.63 22.52
N MET A 232 1.02 75.13 21.54
CA MET A 232 2.01 76.19 21.74
C MET A 232 1.43 77.61 21.63
N HIS A 233 0.21 77.77 21.12
CA HIS A 233 -0.48 79.04 20.97
C HIS A 233 -1.64 79.15 21.96
#